data_AF-A0A2V5P6X3-F1
#
_entry.id   AF-A0A2V5P6X3-F1
#
_cell.length_a   1.000
_cell.length_b   1.000
_cell.length_c   1.000
_cell.angle_alpha   90.00
_cell.angle_beta   90.00
_cell.angle_gamma   90.00
#
_symmetry.space_group_name_H-M   'P 1'
#
loop_
_entity.id
_entity.type
_entity.pdbx_description
1 polymer ?
#
loop_
_entity_poly.entity_id
_entity_poly.type
_entity_poly.pdbx_seq_one_letter_code
_entity_poly.pdbx_strand_id
1 'polypeptide(L)'
;MLATTPVLVWNWQHDWVTLRHVSDNAKLDKPWHPTLGFFFDFAGQEAGLLNPVFFGAILVAVCRFWPRAGSRPLLLYFFAMGAPVFFGYWLYTFHSRVQANWIAPSVLPLVGLMAMYWEQRWREGVSGVKRWLVAGLCLGAAVVLVFHETDLLYRIARLHLPPDKDPLRRVRAISGMARAVGQARQDLLAEGKETFIIAAHYGPASQITFYLPEARLGLPGSPLAYVRAAKVPKNQFFFWPEYRYQDFRKGQNAIFVS
;
A
#
# COMPACT_ATOMS: atom_id res chain seq x y z
N MET A 1 -15.69 -13.35 -15.48
CA MET A 1 -14.92 -13.71 -16.68
C MET A 1 -14.75 -12.52 -17.63
N LEU A 2 -15.79 -11.76 -17.99
CA LEU A 2 -15.67 -10.59 -18.89
C LEU A 2 -14.70 -9.50 -18.39
N ALA A 3 -14.66 -9.23 -17.08
CA ALA A 3 -13.77 -8.21 -16.52
C ALA A 3 -12.27 -8.57 -16.54
N THR A 4 -11.94 -9.87 -16.64
CA THR A 4 -10.54 -10.34 -16.65
C THR A 4 -9.99 -10.50 -18.06
N THR A 5 -10.85 -10.60 -19.08
CA THR A 5 -10.43 -10.78 -20.48
C THR A 5 -9.46 -9.70 -20.97
N PRO A 6 -9.70 -8.38 -20.75
CA PRO A 6 -8.77 -7.35 -21.22
C PRO A 6 -7.37 -7.48 -20.61
N VAL A 7 -7.29 -7.82 -19.32
CA VAL A 7 -6.02 -8.00 -18.59
C VAL A 7 -5.24 -9.20 -19.13
N LEU A 8 -5.94 -10.30 -19.44
CA LEU A 8 -5.34 -11.50 -20.01
C LEU A 8 -4.81 -11.24 -21.43
N VAL A 9 -5.60 -10.59 -22.28
CA VAL A 9 -5.18 -10.23 -23.65
C VAL A 9 -3.96 -9.31 -23.62
N TRP A 10 -3.97 -8.28 -22.76
CA TRP A 10 -2.83 -7.37 -22.64
C TRP A 10 -1.57 -8.09 -22.16
N ASN A 11 -1.69 -8.97 -21.15
CA ASN A 11 -0.56 -9.75 -20.67
C ASN A 11 0.00 -10.69 -21.73
N TRP A 12 -0.86 -11.35 -22.50
CA TRP A 12 -0.45 -12.20 -23.61
C TRP A 12 0.37 -11.43 -24.66
N GLN A 13 -0.02 -10.18 -24.95
CA GLN A 13 0.70 -9.29 -25.88
C GLN A 13 2.04 -8.76 -25.33
N HIS A 14 2.27 -8.83 -24.02
CA HIS A 14 3.45 -8.28 -23.34
C HIS A 14 4.21 -9.35 -22.57
N ASP A 15 4.32 -10.55 -23.15
CA ASP A 15 5.12 -11.66 -22.63
C ASP A 15 4.77 -12.07 -21.19
N TRP A 16 3.53 -11.87 -20.75
CA TRP A 16 3.08 -12.17 -19.39
C TRP A 16 3.87 -11.42 -18.30
N VAL A 17 4.35 -10.22 -18.61
CA VAL A 17 5.19 -9.41 -17.69
C VAL A 17 4.54 -9.20 -16.32
N THR A 18 3.22 -9.04 -16.23
CA THR A 18 2.54 -8.87 -14.93
C THR A 18 2.60 -10.17 -14.12
N LEU A 19 2.39 -11.33 -14.75
CA LEU A 19 2.49 -12.62 -14.05
C LEU A 19 3.90 -12.87 -13.51
N ARG A 20 4.93 -12.60 -14.34
CA ARG A 20 6.33 -12.70 -13.89
C ARG A 20 6.59 -11.78 -12.71
N HIS A 21 6.18 -10.51 -12.80
CA HIS A 21 6.36 -9.54 -11.73
C HIS A 21 5.65 -9.95 -10.42
N VAL A 22 4.42 -10.48 -10.51
CA VAL A 22 3.69 -10.97 -9.32
C VAL A 22 4.36 -12.21 -8.74
N SER A 23 4.84 -13.13 -9.58
CA SER A 23 5.60 -14.32 -9.17
C SER A 23 6.90 -13.93 -8.44
N ASP A 24 7.64 -12.98 -8.99
CA ASP A 24 8.89 -12.46 -8.40
C ASP A 24 8.62 -11.80 -7.04
N ASN A 25 7.55 -11.01 -6.94
CA ASN A 25 7.12 -10.39 -5.68
C ASN A 25 6.71 -11.44 -4.65
N ALA A 26 6.06 -12.52 -5.10
CA ALA A 26 5.70 -13.65 -4.26
C ALA A 26 6.90 -14.55 -3.92
N LYS A 27 8.07 -14.40 -4.56
CA LYS A 27 9.27 -15.24 -4.37
C LYS A 27 9.02 -16.73 -4.63
N LEU A 28 8.17 -17.06 -5.60
CA LEU A 28 7.81 -18.45 -5.93
C LEU A 28 8.99 -19.26 -6.49
N ASP A 29 10.01 -18.58 -7.00
CA ASP A 29 11.22 -19.14 -7.59
C ASP A 29 12.32 -19.44 -6.55
N LYS A 30 12.14 -19.01 -5.29
CA LYS A 30 13.17 -19.15 -4.25
C LYS A 30 12.97 -20.42 -3.44
N PRO A 31 14.07 -21.11 -3.05
CA PRO A 31 13.99 -22.27 -2.17
C PRO A 31 13.36 -21.90 -0.82
N TRP A 32 12.50 -22.79 -0.32
CA TRP A 32 11.80 -22.60 0.94
C TRP A 32 12.79 -22.64 2.12
N HIS A 33 12.84 -21.56 2.88
CA HIS A 33 13.58 -21.45 4.13
C HIS A 33 12.58 -21.21 5.26
N PRO A 34 12.15 -22.25 6.00
CA PRO A 34 11.11 -22.11 7.01
C PRO A 34 11.57 -21.18 8.12
N THR A 35 10.76 -20.17 8.42
CA THR A 35 10.97 -19.24 9.53
C THR A 35 9.62 -18.82 10.11
N LEU A 36 9.55 -18.73 11.43
CA LEU A 36 8.39 -18.17 12.12
C LEU A 36 8.44 -16.63 12.15
N GLY A 37 9.56 -16.01 11.74
CA GLY A 37 9.72 -14.56 11.73
C GLY A 37 8.67 -13.87 10.86
N PHE A 38 8.42 -14.38 9.66
CA PHE A 38 7.40 -13.82 8.77
C PHE A 38 5.98 -13.98 9.30
N PHE A 39 5.71 -15.07 10.03
CA PHE A 39 4.42 -15.32 10.65
C PHE A 39 4.13 -14.28 11.74
N PHE A 40 5.07 -14.06 12.66
CA PHE A 40 4.91 -13.08 13.72
C PHE A 40 4.99 -11.64 13.20
N ASP A 41 5.84 -11.37 12.21
CA ASP A 41 5.89 -10.06 11.52
C ASP A 41 4.53 -9.70 10.93
N PHE A 42 3.91 -10.63 10.20
CA PHE A 42 2.62 -10.40 9.56
C PHE A 42 1.49 -10.26 10.60
N ALA A 43 1.43 -11.14 11.59
CA ALA A 43 0.45 -11.04 12.66
C ALA A 43 0.58 -9.72 13.44
N GLY A 44 1.81 -9.26 13.68
CA GLY A 44 2.09 -7.98 14.31
C GLY A 44 1.66 -6.79 13.45
N GLN A 45 1.91 -6.84 12.13
CA GLN A 45 1.45 -5.81 11.18
C GLN A 45 -0.08 -5.73 11.15
N GLU A 46 -0.77 -6.86 11.06
CA GLU A 46 -2.24 -6.90 11.04
C GLU A 46 -2.84 -6.45 12.37
N ALA A 47 -2.27 -6.87 13.51
CA ALA A 47 -2.70 -6.38 14.82
C ALA A 47 -2.50 -4.87 14.97
N GLY A 48 -1.39 -4.33 14.46
CA GLY A 48 -1.12 -2.90 14.45
C GLY A 48 -2.08 -2.12 13.55
N LEU A 49 -2.35 -2.63 12.34
CA LEU A 49 -3.20 -1.96 11.35
C LEU A 49 -4.69 -2.04 11.69
N LEU A 50 -5.17 -3.22 12.09
CA LEU A 50 -6.58 -3.49 12.36
C LEU A 50 -7.00 -3.16 13.79
N ASN A 51 -6.08 -2.73 14.65
CA ASN A 51 -6.21 -2.67 16.10
C ASN A 51 -6.18 -4.07 16.76
N PRO A 52 -5.32 -4.31 17.77
CA PRO A 52 -5.14 -5.65 18.35
C PRO A 52 -6.43 -6.20 18.98
N VAL A 53 -7.32 -5.34 19.48
CA VAL A 53 -8.62 -5.75 20.02
C VAL A 53 -9.53 -6.28 18.92
N PHE A 54 -9.64 -5.58 17.80
CA PHE A 54 -10.48 -6.01 16.67
C PHE A 54 -9.85 -7.19 15.94
N PHE A 55 -8.53 -7.23 15.82
CA PHE A 55 -7.82 -8.38 15.27
C PHE A 55 -8.13 -9.67 16.05
N GLY A 56 -7.99 -9.64 17.38
CA GLY A 56 -8.36 -10.77 18.23
C GLY A 56 -9.85 -11.12 18.12
N ALA A 57 -10.72 -10.12 18.07
CA ALA A 57 -12.16 -10.30 17.90
C ALA A 57 -12.54 -10.97 16.57
N ILE A 58 -11.85 -10.62 15.47
CA ILE A 58 -11.98 -11.28 14.15
C ILE A 58 -11.57 -12.74 14.24
N LEU A 59 -10.38 -13.03 14.79
CA LEU A 59 -9.90 -14.41 14.91
C LEU A 59 -10.87 -15.29 15.71
N VAL A 60 -11.40 -14.78 16.81
CA VAL A 60 -12.41 -15.49 17.61
C VAL A 60 -13.71 -15.68 16.82
N ALA A 61 -14.19 -14.66 16.11
CA ALA A 61 -15.40 -14.75 15.31
C ALA A 61 -15.28 -15.82 14.22
N VAL A 62 -14.17 -15.82 13.47
CA VAL A 62 -13.87 -16.83 12.45
C VAL A 62 -13.85 -18.24 13.06
N CYS A 63 -13.04 -18.47 14.10
CA CYS A 63 -12.87 -19.79 14.69
C CYS A 63 -14.17 -20.34 15.30
N ARG A 64 -15.00 -19.47 15.89
CA ARG A 64 -16.27 -19.87 16.53
C ARG A 64 -17.44 -19.95 15.56
N PHE A 65 -17.36 -19.26 14.42
CA PHE A 65 -18.34 -19.36 13.35
C PHE A 65 -18.14 -20.60 12.48
N TRP A 66 -16.90 -21.04 12.24
CA TRP A 66 -16.58 -22.18 11.37
C TRP A 66 -17.44 -23.43 11.61
N PRO A 67 -17.68 -23.90 12.85
CA PRO A 67 -18.52 -25.08 13.09
C PRO A 67 -20.02 -24.87 12.78
N ARG A 68 -20.47 -23.63 12.59
CA ARG A 68 -21.87 -23.21 12.39
C ARG A 68 -22.10 -22.55 11.03
N ALA A 69 -21.17 -22.71 10.09
CA ALA A 69 -21.14 -21.96 8.85
C ALA A 69 -22.41 -22.14 7.99
N GLY A 70 -23.09 -23.29 8.09
CA GLY A 70 -24.32 -23.58 7.33
C GLY A 70 -25.60 -22.88 7.82
N SER A 71 -25.60 -22.28 9.01
CA SER A 71 -26.85 -21.81 9.64
C SER A 71 -27.23 -20.37 9.29
N ARG A 72 -26.32 -19.60 8.68
CA ARG A 72 -26.50 -18.15 8.45
C ARG A 72 -25.84 -17.69 7.15
N PRO A 73 -26.61 -17.55 6.05
CA PRO A 73 -26.08 -17.24 4.73
C PRO A 73 -25.23 -15.97 4.68
N LEU A 74 -25.61 -14.90 5.40
CA LEU A 74 -24.86 -13.64 5.40
C LEU A 74 -23.50 -13.75 6.11
N LEU A 75 -23.43 -14.44 7.26
CA LEU A 75 -22.15 -14.67 7.93
C LEU A 75 -21.27 -15.62 7.13
N LEU A 76 -21.88 -16.63 6.47
CA LEU A 76 -21.18 -17.52 5.57
C LEU A 76 -20.58 -16.74 4.38
N TYR A 77 -21.33 -15.80 3.80
CA TYR A 77 -20.83 -14.93 2.75
C TYR A 77 -19.60 -14.14 3.22
N PHE A 78 -19.68 -13.45 4.37
CA PHE A 78 -18.54 -12.69 4.89
C PHE A 78 -17.34 -13.58 5.21
N PHE A 79 -17.59 -14.74 5.80
CA PHE A 79 -16.55 -15.73 6.05
C PHE A 79 -15.89 -16.19 4.73
N ALA A 80 -16.67 -16.58 3.72
CA ALA A 80 -16.17 -17.10 2.46
C ALA A 80 -15.43 -16.04 1.62
N MET A 81 -15.84 -14.77 1.72
CA MET A 81 -15.17 -13.66 1.02
C MET A 81 -13.87 -13.21 1.74
N GLY A 82 -13.79 -13.38 3.06
CA GLY A 82 -12.66 -12.91 3.85
C GLY A 82 -11.65 -13.99 4.21
N ALA A 83 -12.11 -15.06 4.86
CA ALA A 83 -11.24 -16.04 5.49
C ALA A 83 -10.28 -16.74 4.50
N PRO A 84 -10.69 -17.22 3.31
CA PRO A 84 -9.76 -17.90 2.39
C PRO A 84 -8.57 -17.03 1.98
N VAL A 85 -8.80 -15.74 1.71
CA VAL A 85 -7.76 -14.78 1.36
C VAL A 85 -6.84 -14.51 2.55
N PHE A 86 -7.43 -14.20 3.72
CA PHE A 86 -6.67 -13.91 4.93
C PHE A 86 -5.78 -15.10 5.35
N PHE A 87 -6.39 -16.28 5.54
CA PHE A 87 -5.66 -17.47 6.00
C PHE A 87 -4.76 -18.06 4.94
N GLY A 88 -5.10 -17.92 3.65
CA GLY A 88 -4.21 -18.32 2.55
C GLY A 88 -2.89 -17.55 2.61
N TYR A 89 -2.95 -16.22 2.72
CA TYR A 89 -1.74 -15.41 2.88
C TYR A 89 -1.07 -15.59 4.23
N TRP A 90 -1.84 -15.78 5.31
CA TRP A 90 -1.24 -16.05 6.62
C TRP A 90 -0.47 -17.38 6.62
N LEU A 91 -1.00 -18.44 6.01
CA LEU A 91 -0.28 -19.70 5.81
C LEU A 91 0.92 -19.51 4.87
N TYR A 92 0.80 -18.64 3.86
CA TYR A 92 1.91 -18.30 2.98
C TYR A 92 3.09 -17.65 3.73
N THR A 93 2.87 -17.07 4.91
CA THR A 93 3.97 -16.51 5.73
C THR A 93 5.00 -17.55 6.16
N PHE A 94 4.65 -18.84 6.27
CA PHE A 94 5.63 -19.89 6.53
C PHE A 94 6.63 -20.07 5.39
N HIS A 95 6.27 -19.63 4.18
CA HIS A 95 7.12 -19.68 2.99
C HIS A 95 7.83 -18.34 2.73
N SER A 96 7.10 -17.22 2.79
CA SER A 96 7.59 -15.92 2.33
C SER A 96 6.96 -14.76 3.06
N ARG A 97 7.68 -13.63 3.13
CA ARG A 97 7.15 -12.40 3.70
C ARG A 97 5.94 -11.90 2.91
N VAL A 98 4.83 -11.68 3.60
CA VAL A 98 3.60 -11.10 3.06
C VAL A 98 3.50 -9.65 3.51
N GLN A 99 3.05 -8.76 2.63
CA GLN A 99 2.77 -7.37 2.96
C GLN A 99 1.35 -7.24 3.50
N ALA A 100 1.14 -6.41 4.52
CA ALA A 100 -0.19 -6.22 5.14
C ALA A 100 -1.29 -5.82 4.14
N ASN A 101 -0.94 -5.06 3.10
CA ASN A 101 -1.91 -4.64 2.08
C ASN A 101 -2.40 -5.78 1.17
N TRP A 102 -1.73 -6.93 1.11
CA TRP A 102 -2.12 -8.04 0.21
C TRP A 102 -3.46 -8.66 0.60
N ILE A 103 -3.82 -8.57 1.89
CA ILE A 103 -5.10 -9.09 2.40
C ILE A 103 -6.17 -8.02 2.51
N ALA A 104 -5.95 -6.80 1.99
CA ALA A 104 -6.93 -5.71 2.08
C ALA A 104 -8.35 -6.11 1.62
N PRO A 105 -8.54 -6.92 0.55
CA PRO A 105 -9.88 -7.36 0.15
C PRO A 105 -10.59 -8.23 1.19
N SER A 106 -9.84 -8.91 2.08
CA SER A 106 -10.40 -9.76 3.13
C SER A 106 -10.89 -8.99 4.36
N VAL A 107 -10.35 -7.78 4.58
CA VAL A 107 -10.56 -7.02 5.82
C VAL A 107 -12.03 -6.64 5.99
N LEU A 108 -12.64 -6.04 4.96
CA LEU A 108 -14.04 -5.58 5.05
C LEU A 108 -15.02 -6.74 5.33
N PRO A 109 -14.96 -7.88 4.59
CA PRO A 109 -15.76 -9.05 4.94
C PRO A 109 -15.54 -9.54 6.37
N LEU A 110 -14.29 -9.64 6.82
CA LEU A 110 -13.98 -10.14 8.17
C LEU A 110 -14.45 -9.19 9.29
N VAL A 111 -14.38 -7.87 9.07
CA VAL A 111 -14.97 -6.89 9.97
C VAL A 111 -16.49 -7.02 10.01
N GLY A 112 -17.14 -7.26 8.86
CA GLY A 112 -18.58 -7.55 8.79
C GLY A 112 -18.96 -8.80 9.58
N LEU A 113 -18.21 -9.89 9.41
CA LEU A 113 -18.37 -11.12 10.18
C LEU A 113 -18.20 -10.88 11.69
N MET A 114 -17.13 -10.17 12.08
CA MET A 114 -16.85 -9.82 13.47
C MET A 114 -18.01 -9.03 14.08
N ALA A 115 -18.44 -7.95 13.42
CA ALA A 115 -19.49 -7.08 13.92
C ALA A 115 -20.79 -7.86 14.19
N MET A 116 -21.25 -8.64 13.22
CA MET A 116 -22.48 -9.43 13.35
C MET A 116 -22.37 -10.54 14.40
N TYR A 117 -21.23 -11.24 14.45
CA TYR A 117 -20.99 -12.30 15.43
C TYR A 117 -21.03 -11.74 16.85
N TRP A 118 -20.32 -10.64 17.11
CA TRP A 118 -20.24 -10.06 18.45
C TRP A 118 -21.50 -9.30 18.86
N GLU A 119 -22.22 -8.69 17.92
CA GLU A 119 -23.56 -8.12 18.17
C GLU A 119 -24.52 -9.20 18.69
N GLN A 120 -24.55 -10.36 18.04
CA GLN A 120 -25.36 -11.49 18.53
C GLN A 120 -24.94 -11.90 19.94
N ARG A 121 -23.63 -12.05 20.20
CA ARG A 121 -23.14 -12.44 21.54
C ARG A 121 -23.50 -11.41 22.61
N TRP A 122 -23.51 -10.12 22.26
CA TRP A 122 -24.03 -9.08 23.14
C TRP A 122 -25.51 -9.34 23.44
N ARG A 123 -26.35 -9.51 22.41
CA ARG A 123 -27.80 -9.75 22.57
C ARG A 123 -28.10 -11.01 23.40
N GLU A 124 -27.22 -12.01 23.35
CA GLU A 124 -27.26 -13.22 24.18
C GLU A 124 -26.76 -13.03 25.63
N GLY A 125 -26.42 -11.80 26.02
CA GLY A 125 -26.08 -11.45 27.40
C GLY A 125 -24.60 -11.47 27.75
N VAL A 126 -23.68 -11.60 26.78
CA VAL A 126 -22.24 -11.55 27.05
C VAL A 126 -21.82 -10.12 27.43
N SER A 127 -21.67 -9.87 28.73
CA SER A 127 -21.38 -8.54 29.31
C SER A 127 -20.02 -7.94 28.92
N GLY A 128 -19.08 -8.77 28.45
CA GLY A 128 -17.75 -8.33 28.03
C GLY A 128 -17.73 -7.55 26.71
N VAL A 129 -18.70 -7.77 25.81
CA VAL A 129 -18.63 -7.28 24.43
C VAL A 129 -18.55 -5.75 24.37
N LYS A 130 -19.43 -5.06 25.11
CA LYS A 130 -19.45 -3.59 25.14
C LYS A 130 -18.13 -3.00 25.65
N ARG A 131 -17.56 -3.58 26.71
CA ARG A 131 -16.30 -3.11 27.30
C ARG A 131 -15.14 -3.23 26.32
N TRP A 132 -15.01 -4.38 25.65
CA TRP A 132 -13.98 -4.59 24.65
C TRP A 132 -14.17 -3.74 23.40
N LEU A 133 -15.41 -3.53 22.95
CA LEU A 133 -15.70 -2.61 21.86
C LEU A 133 -15.26 -1.18 22.20
N VAL A 134 -15.63 -0.68 23.38
CA VAL A 134 -15.21 0.66 23.83
C VAL A 134 -13.69 0.74 23.95
N ALA A 135 -13.04 -0.25 24.56
CA ALA A 135 -11.58 -0.30 24.66
C ALA A 135 -10.90 -0.28 23.28
N GLY A 136 -11.41 -1.07 22.33
CA GLY A 136 -10.94 -1.09 20.95
C GLY A 136 -11.10 0.28 20.27
N LEU A 137 -12.28 0.89 20.35
CA LEU A 137 -12.53 2.21 19.78
C LEU A 137 -11.66 3.30 20.40
N CYS A 138 -11.50 3.31 21.72
CA CYS A 138 -10.63 4.27 22.41
C CYS A 138 -9.17 4.09 22.02
N LEU A 139 -8.68 2.85 21.95
CA LEU A 139 -7.32 2.55 21.49
C LEU A 139 -7.12 3.01 20.04
N GLY A 140 -8.06 2.69 19.15
CA GLY A 140 -8.01 3.09 17.75
C GLY A 140 -8.02 4.61 17.59
N ALA A 141 -8.90 5.31 18.32
CA ALA A 141 -8.95 6.77 18.32
C ALA A 141 -7.66 7.40 18.83
N ALA A 142 -7.09 6.87 19.93
CA ALA A 142 -5.81 7.34 20.47
C ALA A 142 -4.67 7.16 19.46
N VAL A 143 -4.59 5.98 18.82
CA VAL A 143 -3.60 5.69 17.76
C VAL A 143 -3.79 6.64 16.58
N VAL A 144 -5.01 6.79 16.05
CA VAL A 144 -5.30 7.70 14.93
C VAL A 144 -4.92 9.14 15.27
N LEU A 145 -5.24 9.61 16.48
CA LEU A 145 -4.89 10.95 16.92
C LEU A 145 -3.37 11.17 16.95
N VAL A 146 -2.62 10.21 17.49
CA VAL A 146 -1.14 10.24 17.50
C VAL A 146 -0.56 10.21 16.09
N PHE A 147 -1.10 9.36 15.20
CA PHE A 147 -0.61 9.24 13.83
C PHE A 147 -1.04 10.39 12.91
N HIS A 148 -2.12 11.10 13.23
CA HIS A 148 -2.58 12.26 12.45
C HIS A 148 -1.78 13.53 12.80
N GLU A 149 -1.32 13.63 14.04
CA GLU A 149 -0.43 14.69 14.50
C GLU A 149 0.81 14.10 15.14
N THR A 150 1.79 13.72 14.31
CA THR A 150 3.10 13.23 14.80
C THR A 150 3.82 14.28 15.66
N ASP A 151 3.49 15.57 15.50
CA ASP A 151 3.93 16.65 16.37
C ASP A 151 3.37 16.58 17.80
N LEU A 152 2.28 15.84 18.05
CA LEU A 152 1.80 15.57 19.41
C LEU A 152 2.79 14.71 20.19
N LEU A 153 3.46 13.75 19.54
CA LEU A 153 4.52 12.97 20.20
C LEU A 153 5.68 13.88 20.63
N TYR A 154 6.00 14.88 19.81
CA TYR A 154 6.95 15.91 20.18
C TYR A 154 6.43 16.82 21.30
N ARG A 155 5.17 17.26 21.25
CA ARG A 155 4.59 18.16 22.26
C ARG A 155 4.42 17.48 23.63
N ILE A 156 4.04 16.21 23.66
CA ILE A 156 3.71 15.47 24.88
C ILE A 156 4.97 14.80 25.47
N ALA A 157 5.80 14.18 24.62
CA ALA A 157 6.92 13.35 25.06
C ALA A 157 8.29 13.86 24.61
N ARG A 158 8.37 15.00 23.91
CA ARG A 158 9.61 15.55 23.31
C ARG A 158 10.37 14.55 22.44
N LEU A 159 9.67 13.53 21.94
CA LEU A 159 10.21 12.51 21.07
C LEU A 159 10.12 12.99 19.62
N HIS A 160 11.27 13.15 18.98
CA HIS A 160 11.34 13.33 17.53
C HIS A 160 11.31 11.96 16.87
N LEU A 161 10.31 11.70 16.04
CA LEU A 161 10.37 10.59 15.12
C LEU A 161 11.49 10.85 14.12
N PRO A 162 12.43 9.91 13.94
CA PRO A 162 13.40 9.99 12.86
C PRO A 162 12.69 10.26 11.53
N PRO A 163 13.22 11.11 10.63
CA PRO A 163 12.54 11.48 9.40
C PRO A 163 12.22 10.30 8.46
N ASP A 164 12.89 9.16 8.62
CA ASP A 164 12.64 7.89 7.92
C ASP A 164 11.48 7.09 8.53
N LYS A 165 11.11 7.37 9.78
CA LYS A 165 10.04 6.68 10.53
C LYS A 165 8.75 7.50 10.66
N ASP A 166 8.74 8.75 10.24
CA ASP A 166 7.54 9.57 10.19
C ASP A 166 6.68 9.20 8.96
N PRO A 167 5.53 8.53 9.15
CA PRO A 167 4.66 8.14 8.04
C PRO A 167 4.00 9.34 7.36
N LEU A 168 3.82 10.46 8.08
CA LEU A 168 3.23 11.68 7.54
C LEU A 168 4.23 12.51 6.75
N ARG A 169 5.54 12.37 6.99
CA ARG A 169 6.56 13.10 6.23
C ARG A 169 6.39 12.89 4.73
N ARG A 170 6.13 11.63 4.32
CA ARG A 170 5.91 11.34 2.90
C ARG A 170 4.73 12.14 2.35
N VAL A 171 3.65 12.37 3.10
CA VAL A 171 2.50 13.14 2.60
C VAL A 171 2.73 14.64 2.72
N ARG A 172 3.26 15.11 3.86
CA ARG A 172 3.47 16.53 4.19
C ARG A 172 4.58 17.16 3.35
N ALA A 173 5.64 16.42 3.00
CA ALA A 173 6.83 16.96 2.35
C ALA A 173 6.80 16.93 0.82
N ILE A 174 5.85 16.24 0.17
CA ILE A 174 5.84 16.11 -1.29
C ILE A 174 5.74 17.47 -1.99
N SER A 175 4.87 18.36 -1.53
CA SER A 175 4.71 19.69 -2.13
C SER A 175 5.99 20.53 -1.99
N GLY A 176 6.68 20.42 -0.85
CA GLY A 176 7.99 21.04 -0.62
C GLY A 176 9.06 20.48 -1.53
N MET A 177 9.13 19.16 -1.69
CA MET A 177 10.04 18.48 -2.63
C MET A 177 9.77 18.96 -4.07
N ALA A 178 8.52 18.95 -4.52
CA ALA A 178 8.16 19.38 -5.86
C ALA A 178 8.52 20.85 -6.10
N ARG A 179 8.29 21.73 -5.11
CA ARG A 179 8.68 23.15 -5.17
C ARG A 179 10.20 23.32 -5.26
N ALA A 180 10.97 22.58 -4.46
CA ALA A 180 12.43 22.64 -4.50
C ALA A 180 12.98 22.16 -5.86
N VAL A 181 12.43 21.07 -6.40
CA VAL A 181 12.78 20.58 -7.74
C VAL A 181 12.38 21.58 -8.82
N GLY A 182 11.19 22.18 -8.71
CA GLY A 182 10.72 23.24 -9.61
C GLY A 182 11.63 24.46 -9.59
N GLN A 183 12.06 24.92 -8.42
CA GLN A 183 12.99 26.05 -8.29
C GLN A 183 14.34 25.72 -8.92
N ALA A 184 14.95 24.58 -8.55
CA ALA A 184 16.22 24.16 -9.13
C ALA A 184 16.14 24.06 -10.67
N ARG A 185 14.96 23.70 -11.20
CA ARG A 185 14.73 23.68 -12.65
C ARG A 185 14.74 25.08 -13.24
N GLN A 186 14.06 26.04 -12.60
CA GLN A 186 14.04 27.42 -13.08
C GLN A 186 15.45 28.03 -13.07
N ASP A 187 16.25 27.71 -12.06
CA ASP A 187 17.64 28.19 -11.96
C ASP A 187 18.48 27.66 -13.14
N LEU A 188 18.37 26.37 -13.48
CA LEU A 188 19.06 25.78 -14.64
C LEU A 188 18.51 26.24 -15.99
N LEU A 189 17.22 26.54 -16.07
CA LEU A 189 16.63 27.13 -17.28
C LEU A 189 17.17 28.53 -17.54
N ALA A 190 17.48 29.30 -16.49
CA ALA A 190 18.07 30.63 -16.61
C ALA A 190 19.48 30.60 -17.25
N GLU A 191 20.16 29.45 -17.22
CA GLU A 191 21.44 29.23 -17.93
C GLU A 191 21.26 29.02 -19.46
N GLY A 192 20.02 29.03 -19.96
CA GLY A 192 19.70 29.03 -21.39
C GLY A 192 19.59 27.64 -22.03
N LYS A 193 19.64 26.56 -21.24
CA LYS A 193 19.41 25.19 -21.73
C LYS A 193 18.10 24.62 -21.20
N GLU A 194 17.36 23.98 -22.09
CA GLU A 194 16.19 23.18 -21.73
C GLU A 194 16.54 22.20 -20.61
N THR A 195 15.70 22.16 -19.58
CA THR A 195 15.92 21.37 -18.37
C THR A 195 14.69 20.52 -18.06
N PHE A 196 14.92 19.22 -17.89
CA PHE A 196 13.89 18.24 -17.50
C PHE A 196 14.26 17.53 -16.19
N ILE A 197 13.39 16.65 -15.69
CA ILE A 197 13.55 16.00 -14.39
C ILE A 197 13.63 14.49 -14.56
N ILE A 198 14.59 13.85 -13.89
CA ILE A 198 14.74 12.39 -13.83
C ILE A 198 14.66 11.96 -12.36
N ALA A 199 13.65 11.15 -12.03
CA ALA A 199 13.53 10.55 -10.70
C ALA A 199 14.04 9.11 -10.68
N ALA A 200 14.65 8.70 -9.57
CA ALA A 200 15.12 7.33 -9.36
C ALA A 200 13.98 6.29 -9.34
N HIS A 201 12.76 6.71 -8.98
CA HIS A 201 11.60 5.84 -8.80
C HIS A 201 10.32 6.50 -9.35
N TYR A 202 9.34 5.67 -9.72
CA TYR A 202 8.06 6.14 -10.30
C TYR A 202 7.26 7.03 -9.33
N GLY A 203 7.37 6.77 -8.03
CA GLY A 203 6.71 7.56 -6.99
C GLY A 203 7.07 9.06 -7.05
N PRO A 204 8.33 9.46 -6.85
CA PRO A 204 8.74 10.86 -6.98
C PRO A 204 8.46 11.45 -8.36
N ALA A 205 8.63 10.69 -9.46
CA ALA A 205 8.28 11.18 -10.80
C ALA A 205 6.80 11.60 -10.88
N SER A 206 5.88 10.71 -10.50
CA SER A 206 4.45 10.99 -10.51
C SER A 206 4.07 12.13 -9.55
N GLN A 207 4.71 12.20 -8.38
CA GLN A 207 4.47 13.25 -7.40
C GLN A 207 4.91 14.62 -7.92
N ILE A 208 6.12 14.71 -8.50
CA ILE A 208 6.61 15.94 -9.12
C ILE A 208 5.68 16.36 -10.26
N THR A 209 5.29 15.42 -11.12
CA THR A 209 4.32 15.70 -12.19
C THR A 209 3.01 16.23 -11.63
N PHE A 210 2.48 15.66 -10.55
CA PHE A 210 1.22 16.09 -9.96
C PHE A 210 1.29 17.51 -9.35
N TYR A 211 2.39 17.86 -8.68
CA TYR A 211 2.50 19.13 -7.95
C TYR A 211 3.08 20.29 -8.77
N LEU A 212 3.75 20.03 -9.90
CA LEU A 212 4.20 21.07 -10.82
C LEU A 212 3.14 21.30 -11.93
N PRO A 213 2.49 22.48 -11.99
CA PRO A 213 1.50 22.79 -13.02
C PRO A 213 2.00 22.56 -14.45
N GLU A 214 3.21 23.00 -14.77
CA GLU A 214 3.84 22.85 -16.07
C GLU A 214 4.07 21.37 -16.44
N ALA A 215 4.36 20.51 -15.46
CA ALA A 215 4.53 19.09 -15.69
C ALA A 215 3.20 18.39 -15.98
N ARG A 216 2.10 18.83 -15.34
CA ARG A 216 0.75 18.32 -15.62
C ARG A 216 0.27 18.73 -17.00
N LEU A 217 0.47 19.99 -17.37
CA LEU A 217 0.04 20.53 -18.67
C LEU A 217 0.73 19.84 -19.85
N GLY A 218 1.94 19.31 -19.64
CA GLY A 218 2.65 18.55 -20.65
C GLY A 218 2.08 17.15 -20.92
N LEU A 219 1.25 16.57 -20.04
CA LEU A 219 0.78 15.19 -20.22
C LEU A 219 -0.40 15.06 -21.21
N PRO A 220 -0.47 13.94 -21.95
CA PRO A 220 0.52 12.86 -22.02
C PRO A 220 1.69 13.15 -22.99
N GLY A 221 1.58 14.17 -23.86
CA GLY A 221 2.46 14.30 -25.03
C GLY A 221 3.91 14.71 -24.77
N SER A 222 4.17 15.56 -23.79
CA SER A 222 5.50 16.08 -23.44
C SER A 222 5.71 16.03 -21.92
N PRO A 223 6.01 14.84 -21.35
CA PRO A 223 6.28 14.72 -19.92
C PRO A 223 7.46 15.61 -19.51
N LEU A 224 7.40 16.19 -18.31
CA LEU A 224 8.51 16.97 -17.76
C LEU A 224 9.36 16.18 -16.75
N ALA A 225 8.72 15.29 -15.99
CA ALA A 225 9.37 14.43 -15.02
C ALA A 225 9.32 12.97 -15.48
N TYR A 226 10.49 12.35 -15.54
CA TYR A 226 10.72 11.02 -16.07
C TYR A 226 11.19 10.07 -14.97
N VAL A 227 10.95 8.78 -15.16
CA VAL A 227 11.59 7.75 -14.33
C VAL A 227 12.91 7.37 -14.99
N ARG A 228 13.96 7.20 -14.18
CA ARG A 228 15.27 6.72 -14.66
C ARG A 228 15.08 5.49 -15.56
N ALA A 229 15.60 5.59 -16.78
CA ALA A 229 15.47 4.53 -17.77
C ALA A 229 16.04 3.20 -17.26
N ALA A 230 15.36 2.11 -17.61
CA ALA A 230 15.76 0.75 -17.28
C ALA A 230 15.75 -0.11 -18.54
N LYS A 231 16.64 -1.11 -18.61
CA LYS A 231 16.70 -2.07 -19.72
C LYS A 231 15.57 -3.11 -19.67
N VAL A 232 14.89 -3.20 -18.54
CA VAL A 232 13.80 -4.16 -18.28
C VAL A 232 12.59 -3.44 -17.71
N PRO A 233 11.36 -3.94 -17.93
CA PRO A 233 10.15 -3.35 -17.37
C PRO A 233 10.19 -3.40 -15.84
N LYS A 234 10.40 -2.24 -15.20
CA LYS A 234 10.34 -2.09 -13.72
C LYS A 234 9.08 -1.41 -13.22
N ASN A 235 8.37 -0.72 -14.10
CA ASN A 235 7.12 -0.01 -13.84
C ASN A 235 6.45 0.30 -15.19
N GLN A 236 5.23 0.83 -15.13
CA GLN A 236 4.40 1.11 -16.31
C GLN A 236 5.01 2.12 -17.29
N PHE A 237 5.85 3.06 -16.82
CA PHE A 237 6.47 4.08 -17.67
C PHE A 237 7.40 3.47 -18.73
N PHE A 238 7.90 2.25 -18.52
CA PHE A 238 8.69 1.51 -19.50
C PHE A 238 7.94 1.31 -20.83
N PHE A 239 6.62 1.15 -20.78
CA PHE A 239 5.79 0.87 -21.95
C PHE A 239 5.35 2.12 -22.71
N TRP A 240 5.63 3.32 -22.17
CA TRP A 240 5.18 4.59 -22.73
C TRP A 240 6.30 5.24 -23.56
N PRO A 241 6.16 5.36 -24.90
CA PRO A 241 7.19 5.93 -25.76
C PRO A 241 7.63 7.33 -25.34
N GLU A 242 6.70 8.18 -24.93
CA GLU A 242 6.91 9.55 -24.45
C GLU A 242 7.78 9.63 -23.18
N TYR A 243 8.03 8.52 -22.48
CA TYR A 243 8.93 8.48 -21.32
C TYR A 243 10.35 8.03 -21.65
N ARG A 244 10.65 7.73 -22.91
CA ARG A 244 11.99 7.35 -23.38
C ARG A 244 12.86 8.57 -23.65
N TYR A 245 13.06 9.42 -22.63
CA TYR A 245 13.83 10.68 -22.75
C TYR A 245 15.23 10.52 -23.36
N GLN A 246 15.81 9.32 -23.27
CA GLN A 246 17.10 8.99 -23.89
C GLN A 246 17.08 9.15 -25.42
N ASP A 247 15.91 9.04 -26.06
CA ASP A 247 15.77 9.10 -27.52
C ASP A 247 15.69 10.55 -28.03
N PHE A 248 15.17 11.49 -27.23
CA PHE A 248 14.81 12.83 -27.71
C PHE A 248 15.25 14.01 -26.82
N ARG A 249 15.82 13.77 -25.62
CA ARG A 249 16.31 14.85 -24.73
C ARG A 249 17.84 14.86 -24.54
N LYS A 250 18.59 14.25 -25.45
CA LYS A 250 20.06 14.33 -25.43
C LYS A 250 20.52 15.79 -25.60
N GLY A 251 21.50 16.22 -24.82
CA GLY A 251 22.03 17.59 -24.84
C GLY A 251 21.26 18.61 -23.99
N GLN A 252 20.14 18.21 -23.39
CA GLN A 252 19.40 19.01 -22.40
C GLN A 252 19.99 18.79 -20.99
N ASN A 253 19.77 19.77 -20.11
CA ASN A 253 20.09 19.63 -18.69
C ASN A 253 19.04 18.75 -17.99
N ALA A 254 19.43 18.06 -16.93
CA ALA A 254 18.52 17.23 -16.16
C ALA A 254 18.76 17.34 -14.65
N ILE A 255 17.67 17.49 -13.89
CA ILE A 255 17.71 17.38 -12.43
C ILE A 255 17.47 15.94 -12.05
N PHE A 256 18.39 15.37 -11.27
CA PHE A 256 18.22 14.03 -10.73
C PHE A 256 17.63 14.07 -9.31
N VAL A 257 16.55 13.33 -9.08
CA VAL A 257 15.87 13.23 -7.78
C VAL A 257 15.94 11.79 -7.28
N SER A 258 16.56 11.55 -6.12
CA SER A 258 16.75 10.23 -5.51
C SER A 258 15.92 10.04 -4.25
#